data_AF-A0A841GJU4-F1
#
_entry.id   AF-A0A841GJU4-F1
#
_cell.length_a   1.000
_cell.length_b   1.000
_cell.length_c   1.000
_cell.angle_alpha   90.00
_cell.angle_beta   90.00
_cell.angle_gamma   90.00
#
_symmetry.space_group_name_H-M   'P 1'
#
loop_
_entity.id
_entity.type
_entity.pdbx_description
1 polymer ?
#
loop_
_entity_poly.entity_id
_entity_poly.type
_entity_poly.pdbx_seq_one_letter_code
_entity_poly.pdbx_strand_id
1 'polypeptide(L)' 'MPADEKPKGPASYFPSIEKKYGQPIEHWLELARSREDLKHMERVNWLKTEHGLGHGHANAIVAHVLAARK' A
#
# COMPACT_ATOMS: atom_id res chain seq x y z
N MET A 1 13.03 -13.91 -18.65
CA MET A 1 13.78 -13.20 -17.58
C MET A 1 12.98 -11.96 -17.22
N PRO A 2 12.22 -11.91 -16.12
CA PRO A 2 11.53 -10.67 -15.74
C PRO A 2 12.52 -9.72 -15.09
N ALA A 3 12.56 -8.50 -15.61
CA ALA A 3 13.48 -7.44 -15.25
C ALA A 3 13.28 -7.01 -13.79
N ASP A 4 14.41 -6.96 -13.09
CA ASP A 4 14.61 -6.33 -11.79
C ASP A 4 14.48 -4.81 -11.95
N GLU A 5 13.24 -4.34 -12.14
CA GLU A 5 12.93 -2.92 -12.17
C GLU A 5 12.94 -2.44 -10.72
N LYS A 6 14.15 -2.19 -10.18
CA LYS A 6 14.38 -1.65 -8.82
C LYS A 6 13.34 -0.57 -8.54
N PRO A 7 12.33 -0.82 -7.68
CA PRO A 7 11.30 0.17 -7.45
C PRO A 7 11.91 1.30 -6.62
N LYS A 8 12.39 2.35 -7.30
CA LYS A 8 12.79 3.60 -6.65
C LYS A 8 11.51 4.34 -6.25
N GLY A 9 10.95 3.97 -5.10
CA GLY A 9 9.74 4.57 -4.56
C GLY A 9 9.03 3.69 -3.53
N PRO A 10 7.83 4.10 -3.04
CA PRO A 10 7.04 3.34 -2.06
C PRO A 10 6.75 1.88 -2.49
N ALA A 11 6.86 1.58 -3.78
CA ALA A 11 6.76 0.23 -4.32
C ALA A 11 7.86 -0.74 -3.83
N SER A 12 8.99 -0.23 -3.32
CA SER A 12 10.03 -1.07 -2.71
C SER A 12 9.58 -1.76 -1.42
N TYR A 13 8.54 -1.24 -0.78
CA TYR A 13 7.94 -1.86 0.41
C TYR A 13 6.95 -2.98 0.07
N PHE A 14 6.47 -3.07 -1.17
CA PHE A 14 5.44 -4.03 -1.59
C PHE A 14 5.84 -5.49 -1.36
N PRO A 15 7.00 -5.97 -1.85
CA PRO A 15 7.40 -7.36 -1.62
C PRO A 15 7.60 -7.69 -0.12
N SER A 16 7.93 -6.69 0.70
CA SER A 16 8.03 -6.86 2.16
C SER A 16 6.66 -6.93 2.83
N ILE A 17 5.68 -6.17 2.34
CA ILE A 17 4.28 -6.20 2.79
C ILE A 17 3.68 -7.57 2.44
N GLU A 18 3.82 -8.02 1.20
CA GLU A 18 3.29 -9.32 0.77
C GLU A 18 3.88 -10.47 1.59
N LYS A 19 5.20 -10.46 1.83
CA LYS A 19 5.85 -11.43 2.70
C LYS A 19 5.38 -11.36 4.16
N LYS A 20 5.07 -10.17 4.67
CA LYS A 20 4.72 -9.97 6.09
C LYS A 20 3.25 -10.25 6.38
N TYR A 21 2.36 -9.90 5.47
CA TYR A 21 0.91 -10.02 5.64
C TYR A 21 0.31 -11.17 4.84
N GLY A 22 1.07 -11.81 3.93
CA GLY A 22 0.65 -13.01 3.20
C GLY A 22 -0.36 -12.76 2.08
N GLN A 23 -0.69 -11.51 1.78
CA GLN A 23 -1.62 -11.11 0.72
C GLN A 23 -0.91 -10.23 -0.31
N PRO A 24 -1.28 -10.33 -1.60
CA PRO A 24 -0.63 -9.58 -2.67
C PRO A 24 -0.83 -8.06 -2.49
N ILE A 25 0.11 -7.25 -3.01
CA ILE A 25 0.01 -5.79 -2.86
C ILE A 25 -1.24 -5.22 -3.52
N GLU A 26 -1.68 -5.82 -4.63
CA GLU A 26 -2.95 -5.47 -5.28
C GLU A 26 -4.13 -5.53 -4.32
N HIS A 27 -4.20 -6.55 -3.45
CA HIS A 27 -5.27 -6.66 -2.46
C HIS A 27 -5.29 -5.44 -1.53
N TRP A 28 -4.12 -5.01 -1.07
CA TRP A 28 -3.97 -3.83 -0.21
C TRP A 28 -4.28 -2.53 -0.93
N LEU A 29 -3.87 -2.42 -2.19
CA LEU A 29 -4.15 -1.25 -3.05
C LEU A 29 -5.64 -1.16 -3.38
N GLU A 30 -6.32 -2.28 -3.62
CA GLU A 30 -7.77 -2.35 -3.82
C GLU A 30 -8.53 -1.94 -2.57
N LEU A 31 -8.13 -2.42 -1.38
CA LEU A 31 -8.72 -2.00 -0.11
C LEU A 31 -8.56 -0.48 0.09
N ALA A 32 -7.37 0.06 -0.21
CA ALA A 32 -7.12 1.49 -0.16
C ALA A 32 -7.88 2.27 -1.26
N ARG A 33 -8.15 1.68 -2.43
CA ARG A 33 -9.03 2.27 -3.46
C ARG A 33 -10.49 2.25 -3.03
N SER A 34 -10.95 1.16 -2.43
CA SER A 34 -12.32 1.05 -1.93
C SER A 34 -12.65 2.10 -0.87
N ARG A 35 -11.62 2.62 -0.17
CA ARG A 35 -11.75 3.73 0.79
C ARG A 35 -11.23 5.05 0.25
N GLU A 36 -11.40 5.28 -1.05
CA GLU A 36 -10.98 6.49 -1.76
C GLU A 36 -11.54 7.80 -1.21
N ASP A 37 -12.71 7.72 -0.59
CA ASP A 37 -13.43 8.85 0.01
C ASP A 37 -12.72 9.38 1.27
N LEU A 38 -11.93 8.53 1.94
CA LEU A 38 -11.19 8.91 3.14
C LEU A 38 -9.93 9.70 2.80
N LYS A 39 -9.60 10.68 3.65
CA LYS A 39 -8.33 11.41 3.58
C LYS A 39 -7.14 10.45 3.73
N HIS A 40 -5.98 10.84 3.18
CA HIS A 40 -4.73 10.07 3.27
C HIS A 40 -4.48 9.52 4.68
N MET A 41 -4.52 10.39 5.69
CA MET A 41 -4.30 10.04 7.09
C MET A 41 -5.33 9.04 7.64
N GLU A 42 -6.60 9.20 7.29
CA GLU A 42 -7.67 8.31 7.74
C GLU A 42 -7.55 6.93 7.11
N ARG A 43 -7.18 6.88 5.83
CA ARG A 43 -6.95 5.61 5.12
C ARG A 43 -5.72 4.87 5.64
N VAL A 44 -4.64 5.61 5.95
CA VAL A 44 -3.45 5.06 6.62
C VAL A 44 -3.83 4.50 7.99
N ASN A 45 -4.63 5.23 8.77
CA ASN A 45 -5.06 4.76 10.09
C ASN A 45 -5.97 3.54 10.00
N TRP A 46 -6.88 3.50 9.02
CA TRP A 46 -7.75 2.36 8.79
C TRP A 46 -6.94 1.09 8.44
N LEU A 47 -5.98 1.18 7.52
CA LEU A 47 -5.09 0.06 7.18
C LEU A 47 -4.30 -0.42 8.41
N LYS A 48 -3.87 0.50 9.27
CA LYS A 48 -3.19 0.15 10.53
C LYS A 48 -4.12 -0.55 11.51
N THR A 49 -5.33 -0.04 11.71
CA THR A 49 -6.27 -0.56 12.72
C THR A 49 -6.91 -1.87 12.29
N GLU A 50 -7.33 -1.99 11.05
CA GLU A 50 -8.08 -3.16 10.58
C GLU A 50 -7.19 -4.29 10.09
N HIS A 51 -6.02 -3.96 9.56
CA HIS A 51 -5.12 -4.95 8.98
C HIS A 51 -3.76 -5.05 9.70
N GLY A 52 -3.54 -4.25 10.74
CA GLY A 52 -2.26 -4.25 11.47
C GLY A 52 -1.08 -3.77 10.61
N LEU A 53 -1.34 -3.00 9.54
CA LEU A 53 -0.29 -2.49 8.68
C LEU A 53 0.63 -1.54 9.47
N GLY A 54 1.94 -1.64 9.26
CA GLY A 54 2.89 -0.70 9.83
C GLY A 54 2.70 0.70 9.23
N HIS A 55 3.06 1.76 9.97
CA HIS A 55 2.88 3.14 9.49
C HIS A 55 3.53 3.40 8.12
N GLY A 56 4.76 2.92 7.91
CA GLY A 56 5.46 3.02 6.62
C GLY A 56 4.78 2.22 5.50
N HIS A 57 4.26 1.03 5.81
CA HIS A 57 3.58 0.17 4.84
C HIS A 57 2.25 0.77 4.39
N ALA A 58 1.40 1.16 5.35
CA ALA A 58 0.13 1.81 5.09
C ALA A 58 0.33 3.12 4.31
N ASN A 59 1.31 3.94 4.68
CA ASN A 59 1.63 5.17 3.97
C ASN A 59 2.07 4.90 2.51
N ALA A 60 2.90 3.88 2.28
CA ALA A 60 3.35 3.51 0.95
C ALA A 60 2.20 3.07 0.03
N ILE A 61 1.28 2.24 0.55
CA ILE A 61 0.08 1.78 -0.17
C ILE A 61 -0.80 2.98 -0.53
N VAL A 62 -1.15 3.81 0.46
CA VAL A 62 -2.05 4.94 0.27
C VAL A 62 -1.45 6.00 -0.67
N ALA A 63 -0.16 6.33 -0.50
CA ALA A 63 0.55 7.24 -1.37
C ALA A 63 0.61 6.74 -2.82
N HIS A 64 0.80 5.43 -3.03
CA HIS A 64 0.78 4.84 -4.36
C HIS A 64 -0.61 4.92 -5.01
N VAL A 65 -1.68 4.58 -4.27
CA VAL A 65 -3.06 4.70 -4.76
C VAL A 65 -3.41 6.14 -5.11
N LEU A 66 -3.00 7.12 -4.29
CA LEU A 66 -3.22 8.54 -4.54
C LEU A 66 -2.41 9.05 -5.75
N ALA A 67 -1.14 8.64 -5.87
CA ALA A 67 -0.28 9.03 -6.98
C ALA A 67 -0.75 8.44 -8.31
N ALA A 68 -1.23 7.20 -8.32
CA ALA A 68 -1.79 6.53 -9.50
C ALA A 68 -3.13 7.12 -9.97
N ARG A 69 -3.72 8.03 -9.19
CA ARG A 69 -5.02 8.65 -9.46
C ARG A 69 -4.92 10.07 -10.02
N LYS A 70 -3.69 10.58 -10.16
CA LYS A 70 -3.38 11.90 -10.69
C LYS A 70 -3.00 11.83 -12.16
#